data_AF-A0A062VKH6-F1
#
_entry.id   AF-A0A062VKH6-F1
#
_cell.length_a   1.000
_cell.length_b   1.000
_cell.length_c   1.000
_cell.angle_alpha   90.00
_cell.angle_beta   90.00
_cell.angle_gamma   90.00
#
_symmetry.space_group_name_H-M   'P 1'
#
loop_
_entity.id
_entity.type
_entity.pdbx_description
1 polymer ?
#
loop_
_entity_poly.entity_id
_entity_poly.type
_entity_poly.pdbx_seq_one_letter_code
_entity_poly.pdbx_strand_id
1 'polypeptide(L)'
;MVTRLSKFFLRTLREDPAEAEVTSHKLLLRAGYIRRQASGIFAWLPLGLRVKAKIETVIRDEMANAGAQEVHFPALMPREAYEATGRWDEYGDLLFRLQDRKGGDYLLAPTHEEAFTLLVKDLYSSYKDLPLSLYQIQDKYRDEARPRAGLLRGREFTMKDAYSFDVSDEGLEASYMAQRDAYERIFQRLGLEYVIVQADAGAMGGSRSEEFLHPTPVGEDTFVRNDSGYAANVEAFTTAVPDTVPFGDAPEATIFDSPNTPTIDTLVAHSNAVLDGEYTAADTLKNVVLALTHLDGTRELVVVGIPGDREVDEKRAEVAFAPAEVSTANDDDFENNPLLVKGYIGPWSTTGAVLGEESATGIRYLVDPRVSEGTSWITGANVDQKHAYSVVAGRDFTADGIIEIANVRDGDPAPDGSGPVSLARGMEIGHVFQLGRKYAEALGLKVLNENGKLVTVTMGSYGI
;
A
#
# COMPACT_ATOMS: atom_id res chain seq x y z
N MET A 1 30.83 -15.86 31.89
CA MET A 1 30.20 -16.55 33.05
C MET A 1 29.19 -17.55 32.50
N VAL A 2 29.26 -18.83 32.88
CA VAL A 2 28.32 -19.87 32.38
C VAL A 2 26.91 -19.61 32.94
N THR A 3 25.89 -19.55 32.09
CA THR A 3 24.50 -19.39 32.52
C THR A 3 23.92 -20.73 32.98
N ARG A 4 23.53 -20.84 34.26
CA ARG A 4 22.81 -22.03 34.76
C ARG A 4 21.32 -21.87 34.49
N LEU A 5 20.72 -22.82 33.75
CA LEU A 5 19.28 -22.78 33.42
C LEU A 5 18.38 -22.69 34.66
N SER A 6 18.77 -23.32 35.77
CA SER A 6 18.00 -23.26 37.03
C SER A 6 17.89 -21.86 37.65
N LYS A 7 18.74 -20.91 37.23
CA LYS A 7 18.73 -19.50 37.67
C LYS A 7 18.25 -18.55 36.56
N PHE A 8 17.94 -19.10 35.39
CA PHE A 8 17.56 -18.31 34.24
C PHE A 8 16.03 -18.20 34.19
N PHE A 9 15.49 -17.00 33.99
CA PHE A 9 14.05 -16.78 33.91
C PHE A 9 13.53 -17.30 32.57
N LEU A 10 13.25 -18.60 32.54
CA LEU A 10 12.80 -19.34 31.38
C LEU A 10 11.74 -20.35 31.80
N ARG A 11 10.55 -20.21 31.21
CA ARG A 11 9.43 -21.15 31.40
C ARG A 11 8.88 -21.49 30.02
N THR A 12 9.07 -22.74 29.62
CA THR A 12 8.53 -23.26 28.37
C THR A 12 7.10 -23.75 28.56
N LEU A 13 6.33 -23.76 27.46
CA LEU A 13 4.97 -24.29 27.44
C LEU A 13 4.94 -25.61 26.66
N ARG A 14 4.22 -26.60 27.22
CA ARG A 14 4.07 -27.91 26.59
C ARG A 14 3.21 -27.84 25.33
N GLU A 15 2.08 -27.14 25.45
CA GLU A 15 1.04 -27.00 24.43
C GLU A 15 1.14 -25.65 23.72
N ASP A 16 0.56 -25.57 22.52
CA ASP A 16 0.43 -24.31 21.78
C ASP A 16 -0.57 -23.38 22.50
N PRO A 17 -0.24 -22.09 22.70
CA PRO A 17 -1.20 -21.10 23.19
C PRO A 17 -2.37 -20.96 22.22
N ALA A 18 -3.59 -20.90 22.74
CA ALA A 18 -4.82 -20.89 21.92
C ALA A 18 -4.92 -19.62 21.05
N GLU A 19 -4.34 -18.52 21.49
CA GLU A 19 -4.34 -17.22 20.82
C GLU A 19 -3.27 -17.06 19.73
N ALA A 20 -2.39 -18.05 19.56
CA ALA A 20 -1.30 -17.99 18.60
C ALA A 20 -1.63 -18.84 17.37
N GLU A 21 -1.78 -18.22 16.21
CA GLU A 21 -2.13 -18.92 14.96
C GLU A 21 -0.89 -19.30 14.15
N VAL A 22 0.05 -18.35 14.00
CA VAL A 22 1.26 -18.52 13.17
C VAL A 22 2.38 -19.24 13.93
N THR A 23 3.11 -20.09 13.23
CA THR A 23 4.20 -20.93 13.79
C THR A 23 5.25 -20.14 14.54
N SER A 24 5.71 -19.00 14.00
CA SER A 24 6.70 -18.13 14.66
C SER A 24 6.19 -17.64 16.02
N HIS A 25 4.94 -17.15 16.07
CA HIS A 25 4.30 -16.69 17.31
C HIS A 25 4.15 -17.82 18.33
N LYS A 26 3.66 -19.00 17.91
CA LYS A 26 3.53 -20.19 18.77
C LYS A 26 4.88 -20.57 19.39
N LEU A 27 5.93 -20.64 18.58
CA LEU A 27 7.26 -21.04 19.03
C LEU A 27 7.88 -19.99 19.97
N LEU A 28 7.77 -18.69 19.66
CA LEU A 28 8.30 -17.63 20.53
C LEU A 28 7.64 -17.64 21.92
N LEU A 29 6.33 -17.89 22.00
CA LEU A 29 5.63 -18.06 23.27
C LEU A 29 6.08 -19.36 23.98
N ARG A 30 6.04 -20.50 23.29
CA ARG A 30 6.37 -21.80 23.89
C ARG A 30 7.80 -21.90 24.37
N ALA A 31 8.75 -21.31 23.65
CA ALA A 31 10.15 -21.30 24.01
C ALA A 31 10.51 -20.22 25.05
N GLY A 32 9.56 -19.38 25.47
CA GLY A 32 9.79 -18.37 26.50
C GLY A 32 10.60 -17.17 26.02
N TYR A 33 10.41 -16.73 24.78
CA TYR A 33 11.07 -15.55 24.20
C TYR A 33 10.27 -14.28 24.44
N ILE A 34 8.95 -14.36 24.35
CA ILE A 34 8.03 -13.23 24.57
C ILE A 34 6.82 -13.66 25.40
N ARG A 35 6.10 -12.69 25.96
CA ARG A 35 4.80 -12.88 26.62
C ARG A 35 3.84 -11.75 26.28
N ARG A 36 2.63 -12.08 25.85
CA ARG A 36 1.58 -11.09 25.58
C ARG A 36 1.23 -10.29 26.85
N GLN A 37 1.14 -8.97 26.72
CA GLN A 37 0.66 -8.05 27.77
C GLN A 37 -0.72 -7.50 27.41
N ALA A 38 -0.95 -7.19 26.13
CA ALA A 38 -2.24 -6.78 25.58
C ALA A 38 -2.35 -7.26 24.11
N SER A 39 -3.40 -6.88 23.38
CA SER A 39 -3.48 -7.16 21.94
C SER A 39 -2.35 -6.43 21.20
N GLY A 40 -1.51 -7.16 20.46
CA GLY A 40 -0.38 -6.57 19.73
C GLY A 40 0.77 -6.02 20.59
N ILE A 41 0.80 -6.26 21.90
CA ILE A 41 1.83 -5.73 22.82
C ILE A 41 2.46 -6.87 23.60
N PHE A 42 3.79 -6.96 23.57
CA PHE A 42 4.55 -8.11 24.09
C PHE A 42 5.70 -7.69 25.00
N ALA A 43 5.83 -8.38 26.13
CA ALA A 43 7.02 -8.33 26.95
C ALA A 43 8.11 -9.24 26.35
N TRP A 44 9.31 -8.69 26.20
CA TRP A 44 10.50 -9.44 25.81
C TRP A 44 11.14 -10.14 27.01
N LEU A 45 11.29 -11.45 26.93
CA LEU A 45 11.92 -12.26 27.97
C LEU A 45 13.44 -12.39 27.73
N PRO A 46 14.24 -12.87 28.70
CA PRO A 46 15.70 -12.89 28.57
C PRO A 46 16.26 -13.60 27.33
N LEU A 47 15.60 -14.65 26.79
CA LEU A 47 16.03 -15.25 25.51
C LEU A 47 15.71 -14.33 24.32
N GLY A 48 14.51 -13.77 24.28
CA GLY A 48 14.10 -12.82 23.26
C GLY A 48 15.03 -11.61 23.21
N LEU A 49 15.32 -11.01 24.36
CA LEU A 49 16.26 -9.87 24.48
C LEU A 49 17.66 -10.21 23.96
N ARG A 50 18.16 -11.44 24.20
CA ARG A 50 19.46 -11.87 23.67
C ARG A 50 19.47 -12.01 22.15
N VAL A 51 18.37 -12.43 21.54
CA VAL A 51 18.24 -12.49 20.08
C VAL A 51 18.06 -11.09 19.50
N LYS A 52 17.17 -10.28 20.09
CA LYS A 52 16.98 -8.86 19.73
C LYS A 52 18.31 -8.11 19.72
N ALA A 53 19.09 -8.20 20.80
CA ALA A 53 20.40 -7.55 20.87
C ALA A 53 21.37 -7.99 19.76
N LYS A 54 21.37 -9.26 19.36
CA LYS A 54 22.20 -9.74 18.25
C LYS A 54 21.78 -9.17 16.90
N ILE A 55 20.47 -9.11 16.66
CA ILE A 55 19.91 -8.50 15.44
C ILE A 55 20.30 -7.02 15.40
N GLU A 56 20.09 -6.30 16.50
CA GLU A 56 20.47 -4.89 16.57
C GLU A 56 21.98 -4.66 16.41
N THR A 57 22.85 -5.57 16.91
CA THR A 57 24.30 -5.47 16.65
C THR A 57 24.60 -5.56 15.16
N VAL A 58 24.01 -6.53 14.44
CA VAL A 58 24.21 -6.66 12.98
C VAL A 58 23.74 -5.39 12.25
N ILE A 59 22.58 -4.86 12.64
CA ILE A 59 22.05 -3.61 12.09
C ILE A 59 23.02 -2.45 12.35
N ARG A 60 23.45 -2.24 13.59
CA ARG A 60 24.39 -1.15 13.95
C ARG A 60 25.70 -1.24 13.18
N ASP A 61 26.27 -2.43 13.05
CA ASP A 61 27.49 -2.66 12.29
C ASP A 61 27.33 -2.21 10.83
N GLU A 62 26.25 -2.60 10.16
CA GLU A 62 26.05 -2.28 8.74
C GLU A 62 25.60 -0.83 8.50
N MET A 63 24.86 -0.24 9.43
CA MET A 63 24.53 1.19 9.38
C MET A 63 25.80 2.04 9.57
N ALA A 64 26.71 1.64 10.48
CA ALA A 64 28.00 2.29 10.64
C ALA A 64 28.88 2.12 9.39
N ASN A 65 28.89 0.95 8.76
CA ASN A 65 29.58 0.72 7.48
C ASN A 65 29.02 1.60 6.36
N ALA A 66 27.72 1.90 6.38
CA ALA A 66 27.06 2.81 5.45
C ALA A 66 27.26 4.30 5.80
N GLY A 67 27.99 4.62 6.88
CA GLY A 67 28.27 5.99 7.30
C GLY A 67 27.12 6.67 8.07
N ALA A 68 26.09 5.92 8.46
CA ALA A 68 24.97 6.45 9.24
C ALA A 68 25.29 6.51 10.74
N GLN A 69 24.79 7.54 11.42
CA GLN A 69 25.07 7.82 12.84
C GLN A 69 23.84 7.56 13.70
N GLU A 70 24.00 6.84 14.81
CA GLU A 70 22.89 6.51 15.71
C GLU A 70 22.54 7.71 16.61
N VAL A 71 21.26 8.08 16.63
CA VAL A 71 20.61 9.02 17.56
C VAL A 71 19.47 8.30 18.29
N HIS A 72 18.83 8.95 19.26
CA HIS A 72 17.69 8.37 19.95
C HIS A 72 16.68 9.45 20.33
N PHE A 73 15.49 9.38 19.73
CA PHE A 73 14.38 10.29 20.00
C PHE A 73 13.43 9.73 21.07
N PRO A 74 12.68 10.60 21.77
CA PRO A 74 11.57 10.15 22.59
C PRO A 74 10.45 9.53 21.72
N ALA A 75 9.69 8.61 22.32
CA ALA A 75 8.46 8.09 21.72
C ALA A 75 7.29 9.08 21.84
N LEU A 76 7.24 9.83 22.95
CA LEU A 76 6.21 10.82 23.21
C LEU A 76 6.57 12.12 22.49
N MET A 77 5.81 12.45 21.44
CA MET A 77 6.07 13.59 20.57
C MET A 77 4.93 14.61 20.67
N PRO A 78 5.22 15.91 20.58
CA PRO A 78 4.20 16.94 20.64
C PRO A 78 3.52 17.07 19.26
N ARG A 79 2.24 17.50 19.25
CA ARG A 79 1.38 17.49 18.04
C ARG A 79 1.89 18.38 16.91
N GLU A 80 2.55 19.49 17.21
CA GLU A 80 2.73 20.63 16.29
C GLU A 80 3.46 20.26 15.00
N ALA A 81 4.47 19.39 15.08
CA ALA A 81 5.24 19.00 13.91
C ALA A 81 4.42 18.11 12.95
N TYR A 82 3.59 17.22 13.50
CA TYR A 82 2.69 16.36 12.74
C TYR A 82 1.53 17.15 12.13
N GLU A 83 1.06 18.18 12.81
CA GLU A 83 0.05 19.09 12.26
C GLU A 83 0.63 19.92 11.10
N ALA A 84 1.87 20.41 11.25
CA ALA A 84 2.54 21.16 10.18
C ALA A 84 2.79 20.31 8.91
N THR A 85 2.94 18.99 9.04
CA THR A 85 3.09 18.07 7.92
C THR A 85 1.76 17.50 7.41
N GLY A 86 0.63 17.85 8.03
CA GLY A 86 -0.71 17.31 7.73
C GLY A 86 -0.95 15.90 8.30
N ARG A 87 0.11 15.22 8.75
CA ARG A 87 0.07 13.82 9.20
C ARG A 87 -0.65 13.60 10.52
N TRP A 88 -0.92 14.67 11.28
CA TRP A 88 -1.81 14.57 12.43
C TRP A 88 -3.18 14.02 12.03
N ASP A 89 -3.74 14.48 10.90
CA ASP A 89 -5.05 14.07 10.40
C ASP A 89 -4.93 12.88 9.42
N GLU A 90 -3.93 12.89 8.52
CA GLU A 90 -3.75 11.82 7.52
C GLU A 90 -3.55 10.43 8.14
N TYR A 91 -2.90 10.33 9.32
CA TYR A 91 -2.75 9.03 10.00
C TYR A 91 -4.06 8.45 10.55
N GLY A 92 -5.11 9.27 10.69
CA GLY A 92 -6.40 8.86 11.23
C GLY A 92 -6.28 8.11 12.56
N ASP A 93 -6.98 6.98 12.65
CA ASP A 93 -7.07 6.16 13.86
C ASP A 93 -5.81 5.34 14.16
N LEU A 94 -4.85 5.24 13.23
CA LEU A 94 -3.58 4.57 13.49
C LEU A 94 -2.69 5.34 14.49
N LEU A 95 -2.95 6.64 14.67
CA LEU A 95 -2.16 7.50 15.55
C LEU A 95 -2.66 7.43 17.00
N PHE A 96 -1.80 6.96 17.91
CA PHE A 96 -2.06 7.13 19.34
C PHE A 96 -1.96 8.59 19.73
N ARG A 97 -3.09 9.18 20.12
CA ARG A 97 -3.18 10.54 20.65
C ARG A 97 -3.42 10.52 22.15
N LEU A 98 -2.76 11.42 22.88
CA LEU A 98 -2.93 11.56 24.32
C LEU A 98 -2.81 13.01 24.75
N GLN A 99 -3.38 13.33 25.92
CA GLN A 99 -3.27 14.65 26.53
C GLN A 99 -2.51 14.57 27.84
N ASP A 100 -1.62 15.53 28.06
CA ASP A 100 -0.96 15.68 29.36
C ASP A 100 -1.92 16.29 30.40
N ARG A 101 -1.46 16.36 31.66
CA ARG A 101 -2.26 16.93 32.77
C ARG A 101 -2.57 18.43 32.64
N LYS A 102 -1.92 19.14 31.72
CA LYS A 102 -2.15 20.56 31.43
C LYS A 102 -3.03 20.75 30.18
N GLY A 103 -3.45 19.66 29.53
CA GLY A 103 -4.24 19.70 28.31
C GLY A 103 -3.41 19.90 27.03
N GLY A 104 -2.10 19.67 27.08
CA GLY A 104 -1.27 19.66 25.87
C GLY A 104 -1.49 18.37 25.07
N ASP A 105 -1.61 18.48 23.75
CA ASP A 105 -1.78 17.34 22.85
C ASP A 105 -0.44 16.72 22.47
N TYR A 106 -0.35 15.41 22.59
CA TYR A 106 0.81 14.61 22.24
C TYR A 106 0.39 13.36 21.46
N LEU A 107 1.37 12.72 20.84
CA LEU A 107 1.24 11.40 20.22
C LEU A 107 2.33 10.44 20.71
N LEU A 108 2.08 9.14 20.58
CA LEU A 108 3.15 8.15 20.56
C LEU A 108 3.59 7.94 19.12
N ALA A 109 4.88 8.15 18.85
CA ALA A 109 5.44 8.22 17.51
C ALA A 109 5.27 6.90 16.73
N PRO A 110 4.53 6.90 15.60
CA PRO A 110 4.48 5.75 14.68
C PRO A 110 5.73 5.66 13.80
N THR A 111 6.44 6.79 13.64
CA THR A 111 7.71 7.00 12.92
C THR A 111 8.25 8.41 13.29
N HIS A 112 9.33 8.90 12.68
CA HIS A 112 10.07 10.07 13.16
C HIS A 112 10.53 11.06 12.07
N GLU A 113 9.94 11.09 10.87
CA GLU A 113 10.34 12.02 9.80
C GLU A 113 10.43 13.47 10.32
N GLU A 114 9.38 13.93 11.02
CA GLU A 114 9.31 15.27 11.62
C GLU A 114 10.44 15.53 12.60
N ALA A 115 10.74 14.56 13.47
CA ALA A 115 11.73 14.71 14.54
C ALA A 115 13.15 14.82 13.96
N PHE A 116 13.47 13.99 12.96
CA PHE A 116 14.76 14.05 12.28
C PHE A 116 14.89 15.33 11.44
N THR A 117 13.84 15.75 10.71
CA THR A 117 13.85 17.03 9.97
C THR A 117 14.13 18.22 10.89
N LEU A 118 13.45 18.28 12.04
CA LEU A 118 13.63 19.37 13.00
C LEU A 118 15.02 19.35 13.65
N LEU A 119 15.55 18.17 14.00
CA LEU A 119 16.90 18.04 14.54
C LEU A 119 17.95 18.58 13.56
N VAL A 120 17.86 18.20 12.29
CA VAL A 120 18.82 18.68 11.26
C VAL A 120 18.63 20.16 11.02
N LYS A 121 17.39 20.66 10.96
CA LYS A 121 17.10 22.10 10.78
C LYS A 121 17.72 22.97 11.86
N ASP A 122 17.69 22.51 13.11
CA ASP A 122 18.23 23.26 14.23
C ASP A 122 19.76 23.30 14.26
N LEU A 123 20.41 22.27 13.69
CA LEU A 123 21.86 22.08 13.82
C LEU A 123 22.66 22.33 12.53
N TYR A 124 22.04 22.25 11.35
CA TYR A 124 22.70 22.28 10.05
C TYR A 124 22.21 23.47 9.22
N SER A 125 23.14 24.21 8.62
CA SER A 125 22.83 25.46 7.90
C SER A 125 23.54 25.61 6.54
N SER A 126 24.48 24.70 6.23
CA SER A 126 25.35 24.79 5.06
C SER A 126 25.39 23.47 4.30
N TYR A 127 25.48 23.54 2.97
CA TYR A 127 25.66 22.37 2.10
C TYR A 127 26.91 21.55 2.45
N LYS A 128 27.92 22.17 3.08
CA LYS A 128 29.16 21.50 3.50
C LYS A 128 28.94 20.48 4.63
N ASP A 129 27.81 20.57 5.31
CA ASP A 129 27.45 19.65 6.39
C ASP A 129 26.68 18.43 5.85
N LEU A 130 26.36 18.42 4.54
CA LEU A 130 25.61 17.37 3.85
C LEU A 130 26.51 16.70 2.76
N PRO A 131 26.29 15.41 2.42
CA PRO A 131 25.20 14.55 2.87
C PRO A 131 25.34 14.07 4.32
N LEU A 132 24.20 13.83 4.97
CA LEU A 132 24.12 13.31 6.34
C LEU A 132 23.16 12.13 6.39
N SER A 133 23.52 11.06 7.10
CA SER A 133 22.61 9.94 7.40
C SER A 133 22.56 9.71 8.90
N LEU A 134 21.36 9.75 9.47
CA LEU A 134 21.10 9.49 10.88
C LEU A 134 20.13 8.31 11.02
N TYR A 135 20.20 7.55 12.11
CA TYR A 135 19.24 6.49 12.38
C TYR A 135 19.01 6.30 13.88
N GLN A 136 17.99 5.56 14.24
CA GLN A 136 17.78 5.08 15.60
C GLN A 136 17.24 3.65 15.58
N ILE A 137 17.36 2.93 16.70
CA ILE A 137 16.62 1.70 16.96
C ILE A 137 15.72 1.94 18.17
N GLN A 138 14.42 2.05 17.95
CA GLN A 138 13.49 2.58 18.94
C GLN A 138 12.08 2.00 18.74
N ASP A 139 11.32 1.89 19.85
CA ASP A 139 9.95 1.35 19.83
C ASP A 139 8.92 2.35 19.27
N LYS A 140 8.21 1.92 18.23
CA LYS A 140 7.15 2.65 17.53
C LYS A 140 5.78 2.19 17.99
N TYR A 141 4.79 3.06 17.81
CA TYR A 141 3.43 2.83 18.26
C TYR A 141 2.45 3.11 17.12
N ARG A 142 1.67 2.09 16.74
CA ARG A 142 0.60 2.19 15.72
C ARG A 142 -0.64 1.51 16.27
N ASP A 143 -1.80 2.18 16.29
CA ASP A 143 -3.04 1.59 16.82
C ASP A 143 -3.71 0.67 15.78
N GLU A 144 -2.98 -0.38 15.40
CA GLU A 144 -3.43 -1.40 14.47
C GLU A 144 -4.80 -1.95 14.89
N ALA A 145 -5.81 -1.77 14.03
CA ALA A 145 -7.18 -2.20 14.30
C ALA A 145 -7.28 -3.72 14.55
N ARG A 146 -6.41 -4.51 13.89
CA ARG A 146 -6.36 -5.97 14.01
C ARG A 146 -4.92 -6.49 14.16
N PRO A 147 -4.30 -6.35 15.35
CA PRO A 147 -2.97 -6.88 15.60
C PRO A 147 -2.99 -8.41 15.53
N ARG A 148 -2.09 -9.01 14.75
CA ARG A 148 -2.10 -10.45 14.46
C ARG A 148 -0.70 -10.99 14.25
N ALA A 149 -0.58 -12.32 14.18
CA ALA A 149 0.68 -13.03 13.90
C ALA A 149 1.86 -12.74 14.87
N GLY A 150 1.58 -12.30 16.10
CA GLY A 150 2.60 -12.11 17.14
C GLY A 150 3.40 -10.83 16.93
N LEU A 151 4.73 -10.96 16.80
CA LEU A 151 5.63 -9.81 16.58
C LEU A 151 5.58 -9.27 15.15
N LEU A 152 4.92 -9.97 14.22
CA LEU A 152 4.86 -9.57 12.81
C LEU A 152 3.93 -8.36 12.59
N ARG A 153 2.84 -8.24 13.36
CA ARG A 153 1.94 -7.07 13.33
C ARG A 153 1.46 -6.70 14.73
N GLY A 154 2.24 -5.86 15.40
CA GLY A 154 1.99 -5.37 16.76
C GLY A 154 1.52 -3.92 16.81
N ARG A 155 1.10 -3.47 17.99
CA ARG A 155 0.80 -2.06 18.28
C ARG A 155 1.98 -1.30 18.87
N GLU A 156 2.90 -2.03 19.50
CA GLU A 156 4.19 -1.56 19.98
C GLU A 156 5.25 -2.52 19.42
N PHE A 157 6.21 -1.98 18.67
CA PHE A 157 7.24 -2.78 18.00
C PHE A 157 8.54 -1.99 17.86
N THR A 158 9.68 -2.68 17.89
CA THR A 158 10.98 -2.03 17.66
C THR A 158 11.21 -1.89 16.17
N MET A 159 11.56 -0.68 15.73
CA MET A 159 11.97 -0.39 14.36
C MET A 159 13.36 0.24 14.39
N LYS A 160 14.19 -0.11 13.40
CA LYS A 160 15.29 0.76 12.99
C LYS A 160 14.75 1.70 11.93
N ASP A 161 14.76 3.00 12.18
CA ASP A 161 14.40 4.03 11.21
C ASP A 161 15.59 4.95 10.97
N ALA A 162 15.93 5.18 9.71
CA ALA A 162 17.03 6.01 9.27
C ALA A 162 16.55 7.07 8.28
N TYR A 163 17.23 8.21 8.25
CA TYR A 163 16.90 9.35 7.41
C TYR A 163 18.17 9.96 6.84
N SER A 164 18.19 10.17 5.52
CA SER A 164 19.28 10.88 4.84
C SER A 164 18.84 12.29 4.47
N PHE A 165 19.82 13.18 4.41
CA PHE A 165 19.64 14.60 4.12
C PHE A 165 20.69 15.00 3.08
N ASP A 166 20.20 15.41 1.91
CA ASP A 166 21.01 15.65 0.74
C ASP A 166 20.65 17.00 0.11
N VAL A 167 21.59 17.63 -0.59
CA VAL A 167 21.39 18.95 -1.22
C VAL A 167 20.75 18.82 -2.60
N SER A 168 21.06 17.74 -3.32
CA SER A 168 20.57 17.45 -4.67
C SER A 168 19.96 16.06 -4.75
N ASP A 169 19.18 15.83 -5.80
CA ASP A 169 18.48 14.56 -6.00
C ASP A 169 19.46 13.43 -6.36
N GLU A 170 20.60 13.75 -7.00
CA GLU A 170 21.69 12.79 -7.21
C GLU A 170 22.35 12.36 -5.89
N GLY A 171 22.45 13.29 -4.93
CA GLY A 171 22.90 12.98 -3.57
C GLY A 171 21.93 12.04 -2.86
N LEU A 172 20.62 12.31 -2.98
CA LEU A 172 19.57 11.43 -2.46
C LEU A 172 19.62 10.03 -3.07
N GLU A 173 19.81 9.92 -4.39
CA GLU A 173 19.97 8.60 -5.04
C GLU A 173 21.19 7.85 -4.50
N ALA A 174 22.32 8.53 -4.30
CA ALA A 174 23.49 7.91 -3.70
C ALA A 174 23.25 7.45 -2.25
N SER A 175 22.61 8.29 -1.43
CA SER A 175 22.23 7.95 -0.05
C SER A 175 21.23 6.79 -0.02
N TYR A 176 20.25 6.78 -0.93
CA TYR A 176 19.28 5.70 -1.08
C TYR A 176 19.95 4.37 -1.40
N MET A 177 20.84 4.34 -2.39
CA MET A 177 21.57 3.13 -2.76
C MET A 177 22.48 2.64 -1.62
N ALA A 178 23.14 3.55 -0.88
CA ALA A 178 23.96 3.17 0.27
C ALA A 178 23.15 2.48 1.38
N GLN A 179 21.92 2.95 1.63
CA GLN A 179 21.00 2.35 2.61
C GLN A 179 20.42 1.03 2.10
N ARG A 180 19.98 0.98 0.84
CA ARG A 180 19.53 -0.24 0.18
C ARG A 180 20.58 -1.35 0.23
N ASP A 181 21.84 -1.03 -0.10
CA ASP A 181 22.94 -1.99 -0.03
C ASP A 181 23.24 -2.43 1.41
N ALA A 182 23.06 -1.54 2.39
CA ALA A 182 23.20 -1.90 3.81
C ALA A 182 22.15 -2.92 4.24
N TYR A 183 20.92 -2.79 3.75
CA TYR A 183 19.83 -3.73 4.07
C TYR A 183 20.11 -5.10 3.51
N GLU A 184 20.56 -5.17 2.24
CA GLU A 184 21.00 -6.41 1.63
C GLU A 184 22.08 -7.11 2.48
N ARG A 185 23.11 -6.37 2.94
CA ARG A 185 24.14 -6.92 3.83
C ARG A 185 23.57 -7.38 5.17
N ILE A 186 22.66 -6.62 5.78
CA ILE A 186 21.99 -6.98 7.04
C ILE A 186 21.25 -8.30 6.87
N PHE A 187 20.38 -8.42 5.87
CA PHE A 187 19.57 -9.62 5.67
C PHE A 187 20.43 -10.84 5.29
N GLN A 188 21.47 -10.66 4.47
CA GLN A 188 22.45 -11.71 4.18
C GLN A 188 23.19 -12.18 5.45
N ARG A 189 23.64 -11.25 6.32
CA ARG A 189 24.28 -11.60 7.61
C ARG A 189 23.33 -12.30 8.58
N LEU A 190 22.04 -11.98 8.52
CA LEU A 190 20.99 -12.64 9.31
C LEU A 190 20.53 -13.97 8.72
N GLY A 191 20.94 -14.29 7.48
CA GLY A 191 20.56 -15.51 6.78
C GLY A 191 19.09 -15.53 6.35
N LEU A 192 18.52 -14.35 6.04
CA LEU A 192 17.15 -14.20 5.56
C LEU A 192 17.13 -14.16 4.03
N GLU A 193 16.22 -14.94 3.45
CA GLU A 193 15.85 -14.77 2.04
C GLU A 193 14.99 -13.51 1.91
N TYR A 194 15.25 -12.69 0.89
CA TYR A 194 14.47 -11.49 0.61
C TYR A 194 14.29 -11.32 -0.89
N VAL A 195 13.22 -10.61 -1.27
CA VAL A 195 12.97 -10.10 -2.61
C VAL A 195 12.75 -8.60 -2.46
N ILE A 196 13.45 -7.82 -3.28
CA ILE A 196 13.25 -6.38 -3.35
C ILE A 196 12.15 -6.14 -4.38
N VAL A 197 11.08 -5.49 -3.96
CA VAL A 197 9.92 -5.21 -4.81
C VAL A 197 9.72 -3.70 -4.93
N GLN A 198 9.30 -3.25 -6.11
CA GLN A 198 8.77 -1.89 -6.25
C GLN A 198 7.49 -1.77 -5.42
N ALA A 199 7.35 -0.67 -4.68
CA ALA A 199 6.20 -0.44 -3.80
C ALA A 199 5.63 0.96 -4.03
N ASP A 200 4.41 1.19 -3.56
CA ASP A 200 3.84 2.54 -3.53
C ASP A 200 4.56 3.40 -2.47
N ALA A 201 4.63 4.71 -2.69
CA ALA A 201 5.22 5.64 -1.73
C ALA A 201 4.21 6.10 -0.67
N GLY A 202 2.91 5.91 -0.91
CA GLY A 202 1.81 6.16 0.01
C GLY A 202 1.82 7.55 0.66
N ALA A 203 1.26 7.61 1.87
CA ALA A 203 1.20 8.83 2.69
C ALA A 203 2.58 9.37 3.10
N MET A 204 3.63 8.55 3.01
CA MET A 204 5.00 9.00 3.29
C MET A 204 5.46 10.04 2.26
N GLY A 205 4.92 9.98 1.04
CA GLY A 205 5.31 10.80 -0.10
C GLY A 205 6.67 10.38 -0.66
N GLY A 206 6.89 10.59 -1.96
CA GLY A 206 8.18 10.29 -2.58
C GLY A 206 8.10 9.94 -4.05
N SER A 207 9.26 9.85 -4.70
CA SER A 207 9.40 9.49 -6.12
C SER A 207 9.80 8.04 -6.36
N ARG A 208 10.33 7.35 -5.33
CA ARG A 208 10.80 5.97 -5.39
C ARG A 208 10.63 5.30 -4.04
N SER A 209 10.16 4.05 -4.07
CA SER A 209 9.82 3.24 -2.91
C SER A 209 10.12 1.78 -3.25
N GLU A 210 10.93 1.11 -2.41
CA GLU A 210 11.23 -0.33 -2.53
C GLU A 210 11.07 -1.02 -1.18
N GLU A 211 10.33 -2.11 -1.18
CA GLU A 211 10.16 -2.99 -0.02
C GLU A 211 11.08 -4.20 -0.12
N PHE A 212 11.54 -4.67 1.03
CA PHE A 212 12.24 -5.93 1.20
C PHE A 212 11.27 -6.93 1.79
N LEU A 213 10.80 -7.86 0.97
CA LEU A 213 9.86 -8.90 1.39
C LEU A 213 10.59 -10.20 1.67
N HIS A 214 10.39 -10.78 2.85
CA HIS A 214 10.76 -12.17 3.13
C HIS A 214 9.68 -13.12 2.59
N PRO A 215 9.94 -13.94 1.55
CA PRO A 215 8.91 -14.81 0.98
C PRO A 215 8.41 -15.85 1.98
N THR A 216 7.12 -15.80 2.31
CA THR A 216 6.53 -16.73 3.27
C THR A 216 5.01 -16.81 3.10
N PRO A 217 4.40 -18.02 3.17
CA PRO A 217 2.96 -18.18 2.97
C PRO A 217 2.08 -17.41 3.97
N VAL A 218 2.63 -17.05 5.13
CA VAL A 218 1.93 -16.27 6.18
C VAL A 218 2.10 -14.76 6.01
N GLY A 219 2.84 -14.33 4.98
CA GLY A 219 3.12 -12.94 4.66
C GLY A 219 1.85 -12.16 4.35
N GLU A 220 1.73 -10.92 4.82
CA GLU A 220 0.53 -10.11 4.59
C GLU A 220 0.53 -9.44 3.21
N ASP A 221 1.71 -9.29 2.61
CA ASP A 221 1.88 -8.71 1.29
C ASP A 221 1.78 -9.77 0.22
N THR A 222 1.09 -9.39 -0.85
CA THR A 222 1.04 -10.16 -2.09
C THR A 222 1.84 -9.38 -3.09
N PHE A 223 2.85 -9.99 -3.68
CA PHE A 223 3.68 -9.34 -4.67
C PHE A 223 3.80 -10.22 -5.89
N VAL A 224 4.13 -9.60 -7.02
CA VAL A 224 4.39 -10.29 -8.26
C VAL A 224 5.89 -10.36 -8.51
N ARG A 225 6.32 -11.44 -9.16
CA ARG A 225 7.69 -11.60 -9.65
C ARG A 225 7.75 -12.44 -10.91
N ASN A 226 8.82 -12.29 -11.69
CA ASN A 226 9.13 -13.21 -12.78
C ASN A 226 10.61 -13.63 -12.81
N ASP A 227 10.93 -14.59 -13.68
CA ASP A 227 12.26 -15.17 -13.81
C ASP A 227 13.31 -14.18 -14.37
N SER A 228 12.86 -13.07 -14.94
CA SER A 228 13.72 -12.01 -15.49
C SER A 228 14.09 -10.94 -14.46
N GLY A 229 13.56 -11.04 -13.23
CA GLY A 229 13.91 -10.18 -12.10
C GLY A 229 12.96 -9.01 -11.88
N TYR A 230 11.88 -8.89 -12.65
CA TYR A 230 10.81 -7.94 -12.33
C TYR A 230 10.14 -8.38 -11.03
N ALA A 231 9.95 -7.44 -10.10
CA ALA A 231 9.24 -7.69 -8.85
C ALA A 231 8.59 -6.40 -8.33
N ALA A 232 7.30 -6.47 -8.00
CA ALA A 232 6.52 -5.34 -7.52
C ALA A 232 5.46 -5.83 -6.54
N ASN A 233 5.16 -5.05 -5.51
CA ASN A 233 3.98 -5.28 -4.70
C ASN A 233 2.73 -5.05 -5.57
N VAL A 234 1.63 -5.72 -5.26
CA VAL A 234 0.43 -5.67 -6.12
C VAL A 234 -0.14 -4.27 -6.23
N GLU A 235 -0.01 -3.40 -5.22
CA GLU A 235 -0.46 -2.01 -5.34
C GLU A 235 0.40 -1.13 -6.25
N ALA A 236 1.67 -1.50 -6.48
CA ALA A 236 2.58 -0.79 -7.38
C ALA A 236 2.61 -1.35 -8.80
N PHE A 237 1.97 -2.50 -9.04
CA PHE A 237 1.97 -3.15 -10.36
C PHE A 237 1.10 -2.38 -11.37
N THR A 238 1.69 -1.96 -12.48
CA THR A 238 0.95 -1.34 -13.58
C THR A 238 0.54 -2.38 -14.62
N THR A 239 -0.70 -2.27 -15.08
CA THR A 239 -1.28 -3.15 -16.09
C THR A 239 -0.83 -2.71 -17.48
N ALA A 240 -0.38 -3.66 -18.30
CA ALA A 240 -0.14 -3.40 -19.72
C ALA A 240 -1.45 -3.03 -20.44
N VAL A 241 -1.51 -1.83 -21.01
CA VAL A 241 -2.66 -1.35 -21.78
C VAL A 241 -2.71 -2.10 -23.13
N PRO A 242 -3.80 -2.79 -23.47
CA PRO A 242 -3.95 -3.43 -24.77
C PRO A 242 -3.97 -2.39 -25.90
N ASP A 243 -3.37 -2.75 -27.05
CA ASP A 243 -3.42 -1.92 -28.26
C ASP A 243 -4.86 -1.61 -28.67
N THR A 244 -5.08 -0.41 -29.21
CA THR A 244 -6.38 0.01 -29.73
C THR A 244 -6.88 -0.97 -30.80
N VAL A 245 -8.12 -1.43 -30.65
CA VAL A 245 -8.77 -2.33 -31.61
C VAL A 245 -9.61 -1.52 -32.59
N PRO A 246 -9.42 -1.65 -33.93
CA PRO A 246 -10.31 -0.99 -34.89
C PRO A 246 -11.75 -1.50 -34.77
N PHE A 247 -12.71 -0.58 -34.60
CA PHE A 247 -14.13 -0.92 -34.37
C PHE A 247 -15.08 -0.43 -35.47
N GLY A 248 -14.56 -0.05 -36.64
CA GLY A 248 -15.38 0.42 -37.76
C GLY A 248 -16.41 -0.60 -38.27
N ASP A 249 -16.07 -1.89 -38.17
CA ASP A 249 -16.93 -3.02 -38.56
C ASP A 249 -17.54 -3.75 -37.34
N ALA A 250 -17.39 -3.21 -36.12
CA ALA A 250 -17.91 -3.84 -34.92
C ALA A 250 -19.45 -3.81 -34.91
N PRO A 251 -20.14 -4.88 -34.46
CA PRO A 251 -21.60 -4.90 -34.36
C PRO A 251 -22.14 -3.74 -33.52
N GLU A 252 -23.34 -3.26 -33.85
CA GLU A 252 -24.04 -2.25 -33.04
C GLU A 252 -24.35 -2.82 -31.64
N ALA A 253 -24.22 -1.99 -30.61
CA ALA A 253 -24.59 -2.37 -29.26
C ALA A 253 -26.10 -2.62 -29.18
N THR A 254 -26.51 -3.77 -28.63
CA THR A 254 -27.95 -4.04 -28.45
C THR A 254 -28.26 -4.62 -27.08
N ILE A 255 -29.46 -4.32 -26.60
CA ILE A 255 -29.98 -4.80 -25.32
C ILE A 255 -30.69 -6.13 -25.53
N PHE A 256 -30.39 -7.11 -24.69
CA PHE A 256 -31.02 -8.42 -24.68
C PHE A 256 -31.55 -8.79 -23.29
N ASP A 257 -32.56 -9.66 -23.26
CA ASP A 257 -33.14 -10.15 -22.01
C ASP A 257 -32.18 -11.13 -21.33
N SER A 258 -31.90 -10.90 -20.05
CA SER A 258 -30.99 -11.67 -19.21
C SER A 258 -31.59 -11.88 -17.83
N PRO A 259 -32.63 -12.71 -17.70
CA PRO A 259 -33.35 -12.88 -16.45
C PRO A 259 -32.54 -13.65 -15.42
N ASN A 260 -32.53 -13.16 -14.18
CA ASN A 260 -31.85 -13.72 -13.01
C ASN A 260 -30.34 -13.87 -13.22
N THR A 261 -29.70 -12.89 -13.86
CA THR A 261 -28.25 -12.89 -14.11
C THR A 261 -27.50 -11.77 -13.37
N PRO A 262 -27.59 -11.66 -12.03
CA PRO A 262 -26.96 -10.55 -11.30
C PRO A 262 -25.44 -10.71 -11.10
N THR A 263 -24.85 -11.85 -11.50
CA THR A 263 -23.41 -12.12 -11.36
C THR A 263 -22.76 -12.42 -12.70
N ILE A 264 -21.44 -12.23 -12.78
CA ILE A 264 -20.66 -12.54 -14.00
C ILE A 264 -20.85 -13.99 -14.44
N ASP A 265 -20.79 -14.96 -13.51
CA ASP A 265 -20.98 -16.38 -13.86
C ASP A 265 -22.35 -16.63 -14.48
N THR A 266 -23.41 -16.06 -13.90
CA THR A 266 -24.78 -16.21 -14.44
C THR A 266 -24.95 -15.51 -15.78
N LEU A 267 -24.30 -14.35 -15.97
CA LEU A 267 -24.30 -13.62 -17.23
C LEU A 267 -23.57 -14.40 -18.33
N VAL A 268 -22.38 -14.93 -18.05
CA VAL A 268 -21.61 -15.72 -19.02
C VAL A 268 -22.38 -16.97 -19.44
N ALA A 269 -22.97 -17.68 -18.47
CA ALA A 269 -23.78 -18.86 -18.77
C ALA A 269 -24.99 -18.52 -19.66
N HIS A 270 -25.67 -17.41 -19.38
CA HIS A 270 -26.81 -16.96 -20.16
C HIS A 270 -26.43 -16.45 -21.55
N SER A 271 -25.38 -15.64 -21.66
CA SER A 271 -24.86 -15.12 -22.93
C SER A 271 -24.49 -16.25 -23.89
N ASN A 272 -23.80 -17.29 -23.42
CA ASN A 272 -23.50 -18.47 -24.23
C ASN A 272 -24.74 -19.29 -24.64
N ALA A 273 -25.86 -19.13 -23.95
CA ALA A 273 -27.11 -19.83 -24.28
C ALA A 273 -27.96 -19.08 -25.31
N VAL A 274 -27.80 -17.76 -25.44
CA VAL A 274 -28.72 -16.90 -26.23
C VAL A 274 -28.05 -16.05 -27.30
N LEU A 275 -26.74 -15.81 -27.21
CA LEU A 275 -25.97 -15.04 -28.17
C LEU A 275 -25.11 -15.97 -29.04
N ASP A 276 -24.84 -15.54 -30.27
CA ASP A 276 -23.95 -16.26 -31.19
C ASP A 276 -22.48 -15.99 -30.82
N GLY A 277 -21.79 -16.98 -30.27
CA GLY A 277 -20.38 -16.90 -29.92
C GLY A 277 -19.99 -17.80 -28.75
N GLU A 278 -18.73 -17.71 -28.34
CA GLU A 278 -18.24 -18.25 -27.07
C GLU A 278 -17.76 -17.08 -26.21
N TYR A 279 -18.36 -16.93 -25.04
CA TYR A 279 -18.09 -15.85 -24.10
C TYR A 279 -17.54 -16.40 -22.80
N THR A 280 -16.62 -15.65 -22.23
CA THR A 280 -15.99 -15.90 -20.93
C THR A 280 -16.22 -14.69 -20.02
N ALA A 281 -15.82 -14.80 -18.76
CA ALA A 281 -15.88 -13.66 -17.83
C ALA A 281 -15.05 -12.46 -18.33
N ALA A 282 -13.98 -12.70 -19.10
CA ALA A 282 -13.13 -11.66 -19.66
C ALA A 282 -13.81 -10.84 -20.78
N ASP A 283 -14.91 -11.35 -21.36
CA ASP A 283 -15.71 -10.64 -22.37
C ASP A 283 -16.80 -9.75 -21.74
N THR A 284 -16.93 -9.79 -20.41
CA THR A 284 -17.92 -9.00 -19.67
C THR A 284 -17.26 -7.83 -18.96
N LEU A 285 -17.98 -6.72 -18.80
CA LEU A 285 -17.53 -5.53 -18.07
C LEU A 285 -18.33 -5.39 -16.78
N LYS A 286 -17.66 -5.62 -15.66
CA LYS A 286 -18.18 -5.49 -14.30
C LYS A 286 -18.06 -4.03 -13.85
N ASN A 287 -19.19 -3.40 -13.56
CA ASN A 287 -19.21 -2.02 -13.03
C ASN A 287 -19.38 -2.05 -11.52
N VAL A 288 -18.31 -1.73 -10.80
CA VAL A 288 -18.28 -1.74 -9.33
C VAL A 288 -18.54 -0.32 -8.82
N VAL A 289 -19.53 -0.18 -7.94
CA VAL A 289 -19.87 1.11 -7.33
C VAL A 289 -19.14 1.21 -5.98
N LEU A 290 -18.21 2.15 -5.89
CA LEU A 290 -17.46 2.46 -4.68
C LEU A 290 -17.92 3.80 -4.11
N ALA A 291 -17.74 3.95 -2.82
CA ALA A 291 -17.96 5.19 -2.09
C ALA A 291 -16.64 5.63 -1.46
N LEU A 292 -16.28 6.89 -1.75
CA LEU A 292 -15.06 7.52 -1.26
C LEU A 292 -15.42 8.51 -0.15
N THR A 293 -14.74 8.42 0.98
CA THR A 293 -14.86 9.40 2.07
C THR A 293 -13.56 10.19 2.17
N HIS A 294 -13.62 11.49 1.90
CA HIS A 294 -12.49 12.38 1.93
C HIS A 294 -12.15 12.81 3.37
N LEU A 295 -10.94 13.35 3.56
CA LEU A 295 -10.46 13.78 4.88
C LEU A 295 -11.33 14.87 5.55
N ASP A 296 -12.06 15.67 4.75
CA ASP A 296 -13.00 16.67 5.24
C ASP A 296 -14.38 16.09 5.61
N GLY A 297 -14.55 14.78 5.48
CA GLY A 297 -15.78 14.04 5.72
C GLY A 297 -16.79 14.08 4.56
N THR A 298 -16.44 14.71 3.43
CA THR A 298 -17.29 14.64 2.23
C THR A 298 -17.26 13.23 1.65
N ARG A 299 -18.41 12.81 1.11
CA ARG A 299 -18.59 11.47 0.56
C ARG A 299 -19.10 11.54 -0.87
N GLU A 300 -18.45 10.83 -1.78
CA GLU A 300 -18.84 10.74 -3.18
C GLU A 300 -18.93 9.28 -3.66
N LEU A 301 -19.69 9.05 -4.72
CA LEU A 301 -19.69 7.76 -5.43
C LEU A 301 -18.78 7.83 -6.64
N VAL A 302 -18.15 6.70 -6.94
CA VAL A 302 -17.41 6.46 -8.18
C VAL A 302 -17.78 5.08 -8.70
N VAL A 303 -17.96 4.95 -10.01
CA VAL A 303 -18.15 3.66 -10.67
C VAL A 303 -16.87 3.29 -11.40
N VAL A 304 -16.40 2.06 -11.22
CA VAL A 304 -15.21 1.57 -11.91
C VAL A 304 -15.55 0.34 -12.75
N GLY A 305 -15.34 0.45 -14.05
CA GLY A 305 -15.49 -0.65 -15.01
C GLY A 305 -14.23 -1.51 -15.07
N ILE A 306 -14.33 -2.76 -14.64
CA ILE A 306 -13.24 -3.76 -14.70
C ILE A 306 -13.67 -4.98 -15.51
N PRO A 307 -12.75 -5.72 -16.16
CA PRO A 307 -13.09 -7.00 -16.79
C PRO A 307 -13.80 -7.92 -15.80
N GLY A 308 -14.80 -8.67 -16.23
CA GLY A 308 -15.62 -9.49 -15.34
C GLY A 308 -14.86 -10.67 -14.75
N ASP A 309 -13.76 -11.07 -15.39
CA ASP A 309 -12.76 -11.97 -14.82
C ASP A 309 -11.75 -11.23 -13.94
N ARG A 310 -12.07 -10.08 -13.36
CA ARG A 310 -11.24 -9.42 -12.35
C ARG A 310 -12.09 -9.07 -11.14
N GLU A 311 -11.43 -8.98 -9.99
CA GLU A 311 -12.02 -8.50 -8.75
C GLU A 311 -11.31 -7.22 -8.33
N VAL A 312 -11.99 -6.39 -7.52
CA VAL A 312 -11.34 -5.25 -6.88
C VAL A 312 -10.36 -5.77 -5.84
N ASP A 313 -9.12 -5.33 -5.93
CA ASP A 313 -8.12 -5.50 -4.88
C ASP A 313 -8.17 -4.29 -3.95
N GLU A 314 -8.42 -4.55 -2.66
CA GLU A 314 -8.60 -3.50 -1.65
C GLU A 314 -7.37 -2.59 -1.54
N LYS A 315 -6.16 -3.15 -1.57
CA LYS A 315 -4.91 -2.37 -1.46
C LYS A 315 -4.69 -1.49 -2.69
N ARG A 316 -4.93 -2.04 -3.89
CA ARG A 316 -4.85 -1.25 -5.14
C ARG A 316 -5.87 -0.11 -5.12
N ALA A 317 -7.10 -0.37 -4.68
CA ALA A 317 -8.13 0.66 -4.57
C ALA A 317 -7.76 1.75 -3.54
N GLU A 318 -7.26 1.36 -2.37
CA GLU A 318 -6.78 2.30 -1.34
C GLU A 318 -5.68 3.22 -1.89
N VAL A 319 -4.68 2.67 -2.59
CA VAL A 319 -3.60 3.47 -3.22
C VAL A 319 -4.16 4.38 -4.31
N ALA A 320 -5.02 3.85 -5.18
CA ALA A 320 -5.52 4.59 -6.33
C ALA A 320 -6.44 5.77 -5.96
N PHE A 321 -7.11 5.70 -4.81
CA PHE A 321 -8.00 6.76 -4.31
C PHE A 321 -7.45 7.53 -3.11
N ALA A 322 -6.21 7.26 -2.69
CA ALA A 322 -5.58 7.97 -1.58
C ALA A 322 -5.62 9.51 -1.80
N PRO A 323 -5.91 10.31 -0.76
CA PRO A 323 -6.06 9.95 0.65
C PRO A 323 -7.49 9.60 1.09
N ALA A 324 -8.43 9.38 0.16
CA ALA A 324 -9.81 9.05 0.51
C ALA A 324 -9.94 7.60 1.01
N GLU A 325 -10.81 7.38 1.99
CA GLU A 325 -11.19 6.04 2.43
C GLU A 325 -12.13 5.42 1.39
N VAL A 326 -11.83 4.19 0.97
CA VAL A 326 -12.61 3.45 -0.03
C VAL A 326 -13.51 2.43 0.65
N SER A 327 -14.78 2.44 0.28
CA SER A 327 -15.76 1.43 0.72
C SER A 327 -16.68 1.04 -0.43
N THR A 328 -17.40 -0.07 -0.30
CA THR A 328 -18.47 -0.43 -1.24
C THR A 328 -19.69 0.46 -1.02
N ALA A 329 -20.39 0.84 -2.09
CA ALA A 329 -21.66 1.54 -1.98
C ALA A 329 -22.70 0.73 -1.16
N ASN A 330 -23.44 1.42 -0.30
CA ASN A 330 -24.46 0.85 0.58
C ASN A 330 -25.86 0.95 -0.05
N ASP A 331 -26.90 0.41 0.60
CA ASP A 331 -28.26 0.41 0.04
C ASP A 331 -28.82 1.82 -0.21
N ASP A 332 -28.56 2.77 0.70
CA ASP A 332 -28.99 4.17 0.56
C ASP A 332 -28.38 4.82 -0.70
N ASP A 333 -27.15 4.45 -1.07
CA ASP A 333 -26.50 4.94 -2.30
C ASP A 333 -27.29 4.53 -3.55
N PHE A 334 -27.78 3.30 -3.59
CA PHE A 334 -28.56 2.81 -4.72
C PHE A 334 -29.98 3.37 -4.72
N GLU A 335 -30.59 3.57 -3.55
CA GLU A 335 -31.91 4.22 -3.44
C GLU A 335 -31.88 5.65 -3.99
N ASN A 336 -30.79 6.38 -3.75
CA ASN A 336 -30.61 7.75 -4.24
C ASN A 336 -30.17 7.82 -5.71
N ASN A 337 -29.74 6.69 -6.30
CA ASN A 337 -29.24 6.63 -7.68
C ASN A 337 -29.98 5.53 -8.47
N PRO A 338 -31.26 5.75 -8.84
CA PRO A 338 -32.12 4.71 -9.43
C PRO A 338 -31.67 4.21 -10.81
N LEU A 339 -30.75 4.93 -11.48
CA LEU A 339 -30.13 4.49 -12.72
C LEU A 339 -29.05 3.40 -12.49
N LEU A 340 -28.60 3.19 -11.25
CA LEU A 340 -27.66 2.13 -10.87
C LEU A 340 -28.41 0.85 -10.46
N VAL A 341 -28.89 0.10 -11.45
CA VAL A 341 -29.63 -1.15 -11.18
C VAL A 341 -28.66 -2.28 -10.79
N LYS A 342 -28.59 -2.64 -9.50
CA LYS A 342 -27.72 -3.71 -8.99
C LYS A 342 -27.82 -4.99 -9.84
N GLY A 343 -26.66 -5.51 -10.25
CA GLY A 343 -26.55 -6.68 -11.12
C GLY A 343 -26.73 -6.39 -12.62
N TYR A 344 -27.11 -5.17 -13.00
CA TYR A 344 -27.38 -4.76 -14.38
C TYR A 344 -26.83 -3.35 -14.68
N ILE A 345 -25.79 -2.90 -13.97
CA ILE A 345 -25.17 -1.58 -14.16
C ILE A 345 -24.25 -1.60 -15.38
N GLY A 346 -24.35 -0.59 -16.25
CA GLY A 346 -23.46 -0.41 -17.39
C GLY A 346 -23.26 1.06 -17.80
N PRO A 347 -22.22 1.35 -18.61
CA PRO A 347 -21.90 2.72 -18.99
C PRO A 347 -22.79 3.30 -20.08
N TRP A 348 -23.61 2.49 -20.76
CA TRP A 348 -24.33 2.87 -21.97
C TRP A 348 -25.81 2.50 -21.94
N SER A 349 -26.62 3.26 -22.69
CA SER A 349 -28.02 2.99 -23.03
C SER A 349 -28.32 3.46 -24.45
N THR A 350 -29.47 3.06 -25.00
CA THR A 350 -29.94 3.55 -26.32
C THR A 350 -30.15 5.06 -26.40
N THR A 351 -30.18 5.76 -25.26
CA THR A 351 -30.32 7.21 -25.18
C THR A 351 -29.00 7.96 -24.94
N GLY A 352 -27.88 7.23 -24.80
CA GLY A 352 -26.55 7.79 -24.57
C GLY A 352 -25.87 7.22 -23.32
N ALA A 353 -24.79 7.89 -22.91
CA ALA A 353 -23.98 7.50 -21.75
C ALA A 353 -24.78 7.59 -20.44
N VAL A 354 -24.66 6.55 -19.61
CA VAL A 354 -25.31 6.46 -18.29
C VAL A 354 -24.33 6.75 -17.16
N LEU A 355 -23.06 6.39 -17.32
CA LEU A 355 -21.98 6.63 -16.36
C LEU A 355 -21.00 7.68 -16.89
N GLY A 356 -20.41 8.47 -16.00
CA GLY A 356 -19.49 9.56 -16.31
C GLY A 356 -19.97 10.91 -15.75
N GLU A 357 -19.06 11.85 -15.54
CA GLU A 357 -19.41 13.18 -14.97
C GLU A 357 -20.38 13.97 -15.86
N GLU A 358 -20.32 13.77 -17.19
CA GLU A 358 -21.21 14.41 -18.18
C GLU A 358 -22.38 13.50 -18.62
N SER A 359 -22.64 12.41 -17.89
CA SER A 359 -23.66 11.40 -18.23
C SER A 359 -25.01 11.61 -17.52
N ALA A 360 -25.96 10.70 -17.75
CA ALA A 360 -27.26 10.72 -17.08
C ALA A 360 -27.19 10.58 -15.54
N THR A 361 -26.18 9.88 -15.01
CA THR A 361 -25.98 9.77 -13.55
C THR A 361 -25.17 10.93 -12.99
N GLY A 362 -24.28 11.53 -13.78
CA GLY A 362 -23.28 12.49 -13.30
C GLY A 362 -22.25 11.88 -12.33
N ILE A 363 -22.20 10.55 -12.20
CA ILE A 363 -21.27 9.85 -11.31
C ILE A 363 -20.00 9.57 -12.09
N ARG A 364 -18.85 9.95 -11.50
CA ARG A 364 -17.53 9.72 -12.09
C ARG A 364 -17.35 8.25 -12.45
N TYR A 365 -16.95 8.01 -13.70
CA TYR A 365 -16.74 6.69 -14.26
C TYR A 365 -15.29 6.49 -14.68
N LEU A 366 -14.62 5.58 -13.98
CA LEU A 366 -13.24 5.19 -14.27
C LEU A 366 -13.22 3.77 -14.83
N VAL A 367 -12.15 3.41 -15.52
CA VAL A 367 -12.01 2.06 -16.07
C VAL A 367 -10.63 1.46 -15.81
N ASP A 368 -10.57 0.13 -15.73
CA ASP A 368 -9.30 -0.62 -15.73
C ASP A 368 -8.52 -0.36 -17.01
N PRO A 369 -7.18 -0.34 -17.00
CA PRO A 369 -6.36 -0.17 -18.20
C PRO A 369 -6.64 -1.20 -19.31
N ARG A 370 -7.19 -2.39 -18.99
CA ARG A 370 -7.61 -3.39 -19.97
C ARG A 370 -8.84 -2.98 -20.77
N VAL A 371 -9.61 -2.00 -20.31
CA VAL A 371 -10.78 -1.42 -21.00
C VAL A 371 -10.28 -0.29 -21.91
N SER A 372 -9.48 -0.64 -22.90
CA SER A 372 -8.90 0.32 -23.85
C SER A 372 -9.81 0.56 -25.05
N GLU A 373 -9.50 1.58 -25.86
CA GLU A 373 -10.28 1.97 -27.02
C GLU A 373 -10.49 0.79 -28.00
N GLY A 374 -11.75 0.58 -28.39
CA GLY A 374 -12.15 -0.49 -29.30
C GLY A 374 -12.41 -1.85 -28.66
N THR A 375 -12.13 -2.02 -27.37
CA THR A 375 -12.56 -3.22 -26.65
C THR A 375 -14.08 -3.31 -26.59
N SER A 376 -14.63 -4.51 -26.75
CA SER A 376 -16.07 -4.78 -26.83
C SER A 376 -16.51 -5.63 -25.65
N TRP A 377 -17.64 -5.27 -25.04
CA TRP A 377 -18.06 -5.82 -23.76
C TRP A 377 -19.53 -6.24 -23.74
N ILE A 378 -19.82 -7.26 -22.91
CA ILE A 378 -21.16 -7.53 -22.39
C ILE A 378 -21.27 -6.88 -21.01
N THR A 379 -22.24 -6.01 -20.81
CA THR A 379 -22.37 -5.23 -19.58
C THR A 379 -23.82 -4.92 -19.26
N GLY A 380 -24.12 -4.41 -18.08
CA GLY A 380 -25.49 -4.12 -17.68
C GLY A 380 -26.16 -3.08 -18.60
N ALA A 381 -27.48 -3.17 -18.77
CA ALA A 381 -28.24 -2.19 -19.55
C ALA A 381 -28.90 -1.08 -18.71
N ASN A 382 -28.61 -1.03 -17.40
CA ASN A 382 -29.27 -0.19 -16.40
C ASN A 382 -30.78 -0.41 -16.33
N VAL A 383 -31.22 -1.61 -16.68
CA VAL A 383 -32.61 -2.07 -16.62
C VAL A 383 -32.60 -3.46 -16.01
N ASP A 384 -33.49 -3.67 -15.02
CA ASP A 384 -33.60 -4.96 -14.35
C ASP A 384 -33.83 -6.08 -15.37
N GLN A 385 -33.11 -7.19 -15.18
CA GLN A 385 -33.16 -8.39 -16.04
C GLN A 385 -32.63 -8.18 -17.46
N LYS A 386 -31.84 -7.14 -17.75
CA LYS A 386 -31.30 -6.89 -19.09
C LYS A 386 -29.84 -6.49 -19.09
N HIS A 387 -29.11 -7.01 -20.07
CA HIS A 387 -27.74 -6.63 -20.38
C HIS A 387 -27.65 -6.10 -21.82
N ALA A 388 -26.56 -5.41 -22.12
CA ALA A 388 -26.18 -5.00 -23.45
C ALA A 388 -24.99 -5.82 -23.92
N TYR A 389 -24.98 -6.21 -25.21
CA TYR A 389 -23.86 -6.89 -25.85
C TYR A 389 -23.29 -6.00 -26.97
N SER A 390 -22.02 -6.23 -27.30
CA SER A 390 -21.26 -5.43 -28.28
C SER A 390 -21.14 -3.95 -27.91
N VAL A 391 -21.01 -3.66 -26.62
CA VAL A 391 -20.76 -2.31 -26.12
C VAL A 391 -19.27 -2.00 -26.23
N VAL A 392 -18.91 -1.08 -27.11
CA VAL A 392 -17.53 -0.78 -27.50
C VAL A 392 -17.02 0.48 -26.80
N ALA A 393 -15.87 0.36 -26.10
CA ALA A 393 -15.18 1.50 -25.51
C ALA A 393 -14.68 2.47 -26.60
N GLY A 394 -14.94 3.77 -26.43
CA GLY A 394 -14.63 4.82 -27.41
C GLY A 394 -15.72 5.07 -28.47
N ARG A 395 -16.57 4.07 -28.76
CA ARG A 395 -17.74 4.23 -29.65
C ARG A 395 -19.02 4.48 -28.87
N ASP A 396 -19.34 3.59 -27.93
CA ASP A 396 -20.61 3.60 -27.20
C ASP A 396 -20.48 4.29 -25.85
N PHE A 397 -19.31 4.21 -25.21
CA PHE A 397 -19.03 4.93 -23.96
C PHE A 397 -17.59 5.42 -23.89
N THR A 398 -17.38 6.43 -23.07
CA THR A 398 -16.07 6.95 -22.67
C THR A 398 -15.98 6.96 -21.14
N ALA A 399 -14.77 6.95 -20.60
CA ALA A 399 -14.52 7.06 -19.17
C ALA A 399 -13.92 8.44 -18.85
N ASP A 400 -14.10 8.91 -17.62
CA ASP A 400 -13.50 10.14 -17.11
C ASP A 400 -12.00 9.94 -16.80
N GLY A 401 -11.56 8.69 -16.66
CA GLY A 401 -10.16 8.35 -16.43
C GLY A 401 -9.90 6.84 -16.36
N ILE A 402 -8.63 6.50 -16.24
CA ILE A 402 -8.13 5.13 -16.06
C ILE A 402 -7.67 4.98 -14.61
N ILE A 403 -7.94 3.83 -14.00
CA ILE A 403 -7.54 3.56 -12.62
C ILE A 403 -7.16 2.10 -12.40
N GLU A 404 -6.16 1.88 -11.54
CA GLU A 404 -5.61 0.56 -11.22
C GLU A 404 -6.24 0.03 -9.93
N ILE A 405 -7.35 -0.70 -10.03
CA ILE A 405 -7.97 -1.35 -8.86
C ILE A 405 -8.20 -2.85 -9.03
N ALA A 406 -8.09 -3.37 -10.25
CA ALA A 406 -8.29 -4.79 -10.51
C ALA A 406 -7.14 -5.62 -9.95
N ASN A 407 -7.44 -6.79 -9.38
CA ASN A 407 -6.43 -7.70 -8.89
C ASN A 407 -5.50 -8.22 -10.00
N VAL A 408 -4.22 -8.40 -9.66
CA VAL A 408 -3.24 -9.03 -10.55
C VAL A 408 -3.38 -10.55 -10.47
N ARG A 409 -3.15 -11.26 -11.58
CA ARG A 409 -3.20 -12.73 -11.64
C ARG A 409 -1.88 -13.34 -12.08
N ASP A 410 -1.67 -14.60 -11.69
CA ASP A 410 -0.63 -15.44 -12.30
C ASP A 410 -0.80 -15.46 -13.82
N GLY A 411 0.30 -15.19 -14.54
CA GLY A 411 0.31 -15.14 -16.00
C GLY A 411 0.08 -13.75 -16.60
N ASP A 412 -0.30 -12.74 -15.81
CA ASP A 412 -0.40 -11.36 -16.32
C ASP A 412 0.97 -10.87 -16.83
N PRO A 413 1.02 -10.11 -17.94
CA PRO A 413 2.29 -9.64 -18.50
C PRO A 413 2.92 -8.58 -17.60
N ALA A 414 4.22 -8.69 -17.32
CA ALA A 414 4.97 -7.64 -16.63
C ALA A 414 4.97 -6.35 -17.48
N PRO A 415 4.83 -5.16 -16.86
CA PRO A 415 4.77 -3.88 -17.57
C PRO A 415 6.07 -3.51 -18.29
N ASP A 416 7.20 -4.09 -17.89
CA ASP A 416 8.49 -3.91 -18.56
C ASP A 416 8.69 -4.84 -19.78
N GLY A 417 7.69 -5.68 -20.10
CA GLY A 417 7.74 -6.62 -21.20
C GLY A 417 8.63 -7.84 -20.97
N SER A 418 9.13 -8.06 -19.74
CA SER A 418 10.05 -9.16 -19.42
C SER A 418 9.40 -10.54 -19.33
N GLY A 419 8.07 -10.62 -19.46
CA GLY A 419 7.30 -11.86 -19.50
C GLY A 419 6.20 -11.92 -18.44
N PRO A 420 5.49 -13.06 -18.33
CA PRO A 420 4.40 -13.21 -17.38
C PRO A 420 4.91 -13.18 -15.93
N VAL A 421 4.10 -12.65 -15.03
CA VAL A 421 4.39 -12.64 -13.59
C VAL A 421 3.72 -13.80 -12.85
N SER A 422 4.27 -14.12 -11.69
CA SER A 422 3.71 -15.05 -10.71
C SER A 422 3.49 -14.34 -9.38
N LEU A 423 2.39 -14.67 -8.71
CA LEU A 423 2.05 -14.16 -7.39
C LEU A 423 2.80 -14.93 -6.31
N ALA A 424 3.26 -14.20 -5.31
CA ALA A 424 3.88 -14.74 -4.11
C ALA A 424 3.40 -13.96 -2.88
N ARG A 425 3.50 -14.60 -1.72
CA ARG A 425 3.26 -13.94 -0.43
C ARG A 425 4.57 -13.65 0.28
N GLY A 426 4.64 -12.48 0.90
CA GLY A 426 5.83 -11.98 1.58
C GLY A 426 5.48 -11.24 2.86
N MET A 427 6.41 -11.23 3.80
CA MET A 427 6.36 -10.35 4.95
C MET A 427 7.34 -9.22 4.73
N GLU A 428 6.88 -7.98 4.77
CA GLU A 428 7.75 -6.82 4.77
C GLU A 428 8.72 -6.87 5.97
N ILE A 429 10.02 -6.83 5.68
CA ILE A 429 11.10 -6.82 6.69
C ILE A 429 11.96 -5.56 6.58
N GLY A 430 11.65 -4.67 5.65
CA GLY A 430 12.26 -3.36 5.53
C GLY A 430 11.74 -2.60 4.32
N HIS A 431 11.88 -1.28 4.35
CA HIS A 431 11.36 -0.37 3.33
C HIS A 431 12.30 0.81 3.17
N VAL A 432 12.62 1.17 1.93
CA VAL A 432 13.45 2.33 1.59
C VAL A 432 12.67 3.30 0.70
N PHE A 433 12.75 4.60 1.02
CA PHE A 433 11.99 5.66 0.37
C PHE A 433 12.87 6.84 -0.04
N GLN A 434 12.59 7.41 -1.21
CA GLN A 434 13.00 8.76 -1.56
C GLN A 434 11.86 9.73 -1.25
N LEU A 435 11.85 10.29 -0.03
CA LEU A 435 10.83 11.23 0.43
C LEU A 435 10.83 12.56 -0.35
N GLY A 436 11.96 12.89 -0.98
CA GLY A 436 12.14 14.14 -1.67
C GLY A 436 12.09 15.32 -0.69
N ARG A 437 11.34 16.36 -1.04
CA ARG A 437 11.32 17.62 -0.26
C ARG A 437 10.10 17.78 0.65
N LYS A 438 9.17 16.81 0.70
CA LYS A 438 7.88 16.92 1.43
C LYS A 438 8.03 17.50 2.85
N TYR A 439 8.79 16.81 3.71
CA TYR A 439 8.97 17.22 5.11
C TYR A 439 9.82 18.48 5.25
N ALA A 440 10.88 18.59 4.45
CA ALA A 440 11.78 19.74 4.50
C ALA A 440 11.08 21.04 4.05
N GLU A 441 10.14 20.97 3.11
CA GLU A 441 9.31 22.10 2.70
C GLU A 441 8.32 22.49 3.80
N ALA A 442 7.55 21.52 4.31
CA ALA A 442 6.56 21.73 5.36
C ALA A 442 7.17 22.31 6.65
N LEU A 443 8.34 21.80 7.06
CA LEU A 443 9.00 22.19 8.30
C LEU A 443 10.08 23.27 8.10
N GLY A 444 10.34 23.69 6.87
CA GLY A 444 11.27 24.77 6.54
C GLY A 444 12.75 24.42 6.78
N LEU A 445 13.18 23.19 6.50
CA LEU A 445 14.57 22.78 6.51
C LEU A 445 15.27 23.24 5.21
N LYS A 446 16.10 24.28 5.32
CA LYS A 446 16.88 24.83 4.21
C LYS A 446 18.34 25.03 4.61
N VAL A 447 19.24 24.86 3.65
CA VAL A 447 20.68 25.12 3.82
C VAL A 447 21.19 26.07 2.75
N LEU A 448 22.29 26.78 3.02
CA LEU A 448 23.00 27.56 1.99
C LEU A 448 23.71 26.59 1.04
N ASN A 449 23.50 26.75 -0.26
CA ASN A 449 24.26 26.03 -1.29
C ASN A 449 25.63 26.67 -1.55
N GLU A 450 26.39 26.09 -2.48
CA GLU A 450 27.72 26.58 -2.89
C GLU A 450 27.74 28.02 -3.41
N ASN A 451 26.60 28.53 -3.88
CA ASN A 451 26.43 29.91 -4.35
C ASN A 451 25.87 30.86 -3.27
N GLY A 452 25.74 30.39 -2.03
CA GLY A 452 25.17 31.18 -0.92
C GLY A 452 23.65 31.39 -1.00
N LYS A 453 22.93 30.60 -1.81
CA LYS A 453 21.47 30.64 -1.89
C LYS A 453 20.87 29.55 -1.00
N LEU A 454 19.79 29.90 -0.28
CA LEU A 454 19.01 28.90 0.45
C LEU A 454 18.33 27.92 -0.51
N VAL A 455 18.56 26.63 -0.30
CA VAL A 455 17.92 25.52 -1.00
C VAL A 455 17.25 24.60 0.00
N THR A 456 16.12 24.02 -0.39
CA THR A 456 15.43 23.01 0.43
C THR A 456 16.15 21.67 0.32
N VAL A 457 16.44 21.08 1.48
CA VAL A 457 17.06 19.76 1.58
C VAL A 457 16.12 18.70 1.02
N THR A 458 16.68 17.71 0.32
CA THR A 458 15.95 16.53 -0.13
C THR A 458 16.28 15.36 0.80
N MET A 459 15.31 14.50 1.07
CA MET A 459 15.35 13.51 2.14
C MET A 459 15.05 12.10 1.65
N GLY A 460 15.65 11.11 2.32
CA GLY A 460 15.26 9.70 2.23
C GLY A 460 14.88 9.16 3.61
N SER A 461 14.08 8.08 3.64
CA SER A 461 13.68 7.38 4.86
C SER A 461 13.80 5.87 4.67
N TYR A 462 14.25 5.17 5.71
CA TYR A 462 14.66 3.77 5.61
C TYR A 462 14.30 3.01 6.91
N GLY A 463 13.30 2.12 6.86
CA GLY A 463 12.81 1.30 7.97
C GLY A 463 13.21 -0.19 7.90
N ILE A 464 13.55 -0.81 9.05
CA ILE A 464 13.66 -2.28 9.28
C ILE A 464 12.88 -2.61 10.53
#